data_AF-A0A0S7ZJG7-F1
#
_entry.id   AF-A0A0S7ZJG7-F1
#
_cell.length_a   1.000
_cell.length_b   1.000
_cell.length_c   1.000
_cell.angle_alpha   90.00
_cell.angle_beta   90.00
_cell.angle_gamma   90.00
#
_symmetry.space_group_name_H-M   'P 1'
#
loop_
_entity.id
_entity.type
_entity.pdbx_description
1 polymer ?
#
loop_
_entity_poly.entity_id
_entity_poly.type
_entity_poly.pdbx_seq_one_letter_code
_entity_poly.pdbx_strand_id
1 'polypeptide(L)'
;MNMKNVSEDTLTKLLEIQWQDHFQTRSQTWKALEITAILAIALVGLDWQADNWIITIGAATLLFIVAQFGILITLRHRTVEITKFKIITSLEKQLGVADENLAPPKPINWFSIFLFWKSNTSLFILRMHFIIQLFAIGYCILRLLP
;
A
#
# COMPACT_ATOMS: atom_id res chain seq x y z
N MET A 1 22.22 6.06 28.15
CA MET A 1 23.07 5.34 27.18
C MET A 1 23.81 6.40 26.37
N ASN A 2 25.12 6.52 26.55
CA ASN A 2 25.93 7.65 26.10
C ASN A 2 26.37 7.40 24.64
N MET A 3 25.64 7.94 23.64
CA MET A 3 25.91 7.78 22.19
C MET A 3 27.12 8.62 21.73
N LYS A 4 28.26 8.51 22.42
CA LYS A 4 29.37 9.46 22.25
C LYS A 4 30.45 9.05 21.24
N ASN A 5 30.26 7.99 20.44
CA ASN A 5 31.16 7.62 19.34
C ASN A 5 30.45 6.63 18.37
N VAL A 6 29.30 6.99 17.81
CA VAL A 6 28.83 6.26 16.62
C VAL A 6 29.64 6.81 15.45
N SER A 7 30.43 5.96 14.78
CA SER A 7 31.23 6.41 13.63
C SER A 7 30.31 6.92 12.53
N GLU A 8 30.76 7.93 11.79
CA GLU A 8 30.06 8.46 10.62
C GLU A 8 29.71 7.36 9.62
N ASP A 9 30.60 6.37 9.46
CA ASP A 9 30.36 5.15 8.65
C ASP A 9 29.14 4.36 9.13
N THR A 10 28.97 4.21 10.45
CA THR A 10 27.83 3.50 11.04
C THR A 10 26.53 4.26 10.79
N LEU A 11 26.53 5.58 10.99
CA LEU A 11 25.37 6.42 10.69
C LEU A 11 24.99 6.38 9.22
N THR A 12 25.99 6.42 8.33
CA THR A 12 25.80 6.33 6.87
C THR A 12 25.20 4.98 6.48
N LYS A 13 25.71 3.87 7.04
CA LYS A 13 25.14 2.53 6.81
C LYS A 13 23.72 2.39 7.34
N LEU A 14 23.44 2.94 8.51
CA LEU A 14 22.07 2.96 9.05
C LEU A 14 21.13 3.74 8.14
N LEU A 15 21.55 4.91 7.66
CA LEU A 15 20.77 5.72 6.72
C LEU A 15 20.49 4.96 5.41
N GLU A 16 21.51 4.31 4.85
CA GLU A 16 21.40 3.47 3.66
C GLU A 16 20.36 2.34 3.86
N ILE A 17 20.43 1.62 4.99
CA ILE A 17 19.49 0.55 5.33
C ILE A 17 18.06 1.10 5.43
N GLN A 18 17.86 2.25 6.10
CA GLN A 18 16.52 2.84 6.24
C GLN A 18 15.91 3.25 4.89
N TRP A 19 16.72 3.81 3.99
CA TRP A 19 16.28 4.15 2.63
C TRP A 19 15.95 2.91 1.81
N GLN A 20 16.81 1.88 1.83
CA GLN A 20 16.55 0.62 1.14
C GLN A 20 15.24 -0.02 1.60
N ASP A 21 15.03 -0.09 2.91
CA ASP A 21 13.82 -0.65 3.53
C ASP A 21 12.57 0.19 3.17
N HIS A 22 12.68 1.52 3.09
CA HIS A 22 11.61 2.38 2.57
C HIS A 22 11.24 2.03 1.12
N PHE A 23 12.21 1.91 0.21
CA PHE A 23 11.96 1.55 -1.19
C PHE A 23 11.35 0.16 -1.33
N GLN A 24 11.83 -0.82 -0.56
CA GLN A 24 11.26 -2.16 -0.54
C GLN A 24 9.80 -2.16 -0.06
N THR A 25 9.50 -1.43 1.02
CA THR A 25 8.12 -1.29 1.53
C THR A 25 7.18 -0.72 0.46
N ARG A 26 7.62 0.32 -0.26
CA ARG A 26 6.85 0.93 -1.35
C ARG A 26 6.65 -0.04 -2.52
N SER A 27 7.69 -0.80 -2.89
CA SER A 27 7.61 -1.81 -3.95
C SER A 27 6.62 -2.92 -3.61
N GLN A 28 6.60 -3.40 -2.36
CA GLN A 28 5.65 -4.40 -1.90
C GLN A 28 4.20 -3.92 -2.04
N THR A 29 3.91 -2.66 -1.69
CA THR A 29 2.57 -2.08 -1.84
C THR A 29 2.14 -2.00 -3.31
N TRP A 30 3.05 -1.67 -4.23
CA TRP A 30 2.77 -1.70 -5.67
C TRP A 30 2.51 -3.11 -6.19
N LYS A 31 3.33 -4.09 -5.80
CA LYS A 31 3.15 -5.49 -6.20
C LYS A 31 1.83 -6.06 -5.67
N ALA A 32 1.43 -5.69 -4.45
CA ALA A 32 0.13 -6.09 -3.91
C ALA A 32 -1.03 -5.59 -4.77
N LEU A 33 -0.96 -4.33 -5.25
CA LEU A 33 -1.95 -3.78 -6.17
C LEU A 33 -1.93 -4.51 -7.52
N GLU A 34 -0.76 -4.73 -8.10
CA GLU A 34 -0.59 -5.44 -9.37
C GLU A 34 -1.23 -6.84 -9.33
N ILE A 35 -0.90 -7.64 -8.30
CA ILE A 35 -1.48 -8.97 -8.09
C ILE A 35 -3.00 -8.89 -7.94
N THR A 36 -3.49 -7.93 -7.15
CA THR A 36 -4.94 -7.76 -6.93
C THR A 36 -5.67 -7.38 -8.22
N ALA A 37 -5.06 -6.55 -9.08
CA ALA A 37 -5.61 -6.18 -10.37
C ALA A 37 -5.63 -7.38 -11.35
N ILE A 38 -4.57 -8.19 -11.38
CA ILE A 38 -4.52 -9.42 -12.17
C ILE A 38 -5.63 -10.39 -11.72
N LEU A 39 -5.84 -10.55 -10.41
CA LEU A 39 -6.93 -11.39 -9.89
C LEU A 39 -8.32 -10.89 -10.30
N ALA A 40 -8.52 -9.56 -10.38
CA ALA A 40 -9.78 -8.99 -10.87
C ALA A 40 -10.03 -9.32 -12.35
N ILE A 41 -9.00 -9.28 -13.19
CA ILE A 41 -9.08 -9.69 -14.60
C ILE A 41 -9.35 -11.21 -14.69
N ALA A 42 -8.65 -12.00 -13.88
CA ALA A 42 -8.81 -13.45 -13.83
C ALA A 42 -10.24 -13.87 -13.43
N LEU A 43 -10.91 -13.10 -12.55
CA LEU A 43 -12.31 -13.33 -12.20
C LEU A 43 -13.24 -13.25 -13.42
N VAL A 44 -13.06 -12.26 -14.28
CA VAL A 44 -13.86 -12.12 -15.52
C VAL A 44 -13.64 -13.31 -16.45
N GLY A 45 -12.37 -13.74 -16.61
CA GLY A 45 -12.04 -14.91 -17.42
C GLY A 45 -12.61 -16.22 -16.86
N LEU A 46 -12.52 -16.41 -15.55
CA LEU A 46 -13.10 -17.56 -14.85
C LEU A 46 -14.61 -17.63 -15.06
N ASP A 47 -15.29 -16.50 -14.88
CA ASP A 47 -16.73 -16.38 -15.03
C ASP A 47 -17.19 -16.69 -16.46
N TRP A 48 -16.46 -16.19 -17.46
CA TRP A 48 -16.71 -16.48 -18.87
C TRP A 48 -16.56 -17.98 -19.19
N GLN A 49 -15.59 -18.67 -18.58
CA GLN A 49 -15.28 -20.06 -18.92
C GLN A 49 -16.10 -21.09 -18.13
N ALA A 50 -16.35 -20.83 -16.84
CA ALA A 50 -16.98 -21.80 -15.95
C ALA A 50 -18.52 -21.78 -16.03
N ASP A 51 -19.11 -20.63 -16.34
CA ASP A 51 -20.57 -20.36 -16.35
C ASP A 51 -21.30 -20.92 -15.12
N ASN A 52 -20.63 -20.93 -13.97
CA ASN A 52 -21.14 -21.47 -12.72
C ASN A 52 -21.12 -20.37 -11.66
N TRP A 53 -22.32 -19.91 -11.31
CA TRP A 53 -22.52 -18.80 -10.37
C TRP A 53 -21.88 -19.06 -8.99
N ILE A 54 -21.83 -20.31 -8.51
CA ILE A 54 -21.21 -20.64 -7.22
C ILE A 54 -19.70 -20.40 -7.28
N ILE A 55 -19.05 -20.83 -8.36
CA ILE A 55 -17.61 -20.67 -8.55
C ILE A 55 -17.26 -19.18 -8.66
N THR A 56 -18.03 -18.43 -9.46
CA THR A 56 -17.84 -16.99 -9.63
C THR A 56 -18.01 -16.24 -8.31
N ILE A 57 -19.06 -16.53 -7.53
CA ILE A 57 -19.26 -15.87 -6.21
C ILE A 57 -18.12 -16.21 -5.26
N GLY A 58 -17.67 -17.46 -5.22
CA GLY A 58 -16.53 -17.87 -4.41
C GLY A 58 -15.27 -17.08 -4.76
N ALA A 59 -14.95 -16.99 -6.04
CA ALA A 59 -13.79 -16.23 -6.53
C ALA A 59 -13.92 -14.72 -6.28
N ALA A 60 -15.10 -14.14 -6.49
CA ALA A 60 -15.38 -12.74 -6.20
C ALA A 60 -15.25 -12.42 -4.70
N THR A 61 -15.71 -13.32 -3.84
CA THR A 61 -15.57 -13.18 -2.38
C THR A 61 -14.10 -13.22 -1.96
N LEU A 62 -13.30 -14.12 -2.54
CA LEU A 62 -11.85 -14.16 -2.30
C LEU A 62 -11.17 -12.87 -2.80
N LEU A 63 -11.54 -12.36 -3.98
CA LEU A 63 -11.04 -11.09 -4.49
C LEU A 63 -11.37 -9.92 -3.56
N PHE A 64 -12.59 -9.86 -3.02
CA PHE A 64 -12.99 -8.87 -2.02
C PHE A 64 -12.09 -8.92 -0.78
N ILE A 65 -11.81 -10.12 -0.25
CA ILE A 65 -10.93 -10.31 0.91
C ILE A 65 -9.50 -9.86 0.60
N VAL A 66 -8.96 -10.20 -0.58
CA VAL A 66 -7.63 -9.77 -1.02
C VAL A 66 -7.55 -8.25 -1.14
N ALA A 67 -8.56 -7.62 -1.75
CA ALA A 67 -8.64 -6.17 -1.86
C ALA A 67 -8.72 -5.50 -0.48
N GLN A 68 -9.51 -6.06 0.46
CA GLN A 68 -9.59 -5.59 1.84
C GLN A 68 -8.21 -5.65 2.54
N PHE A 69 -7.45 -6.73 2.38
CA PHE A 69 -6.10 -6.82 2.92
C PHE A 69 -5.15 -5.83 2.23
N GLY A 70 -5.26 -5.61 0.92
CA GLY A 70 -4.50 -4.60 0.20
C GLY A 70 -4.70 -3.19 0.77
N ILE A 71 -5.95 -2.85 1.15
CA ILE A 71 -6.24 -1.59 1.84
C ILE A 71 -5.56 -1.55 3.22
N LEU A 72 -5.75 -2.58 4.05
CA LEU A 72 -5.16 -2.62 5.40
C LEU A 72 -3.63 -2.52 5.36
N ILE A 73 -3.00 -3.22 4.42
CA ILE A 73 -1.54 -3.16 4.19
C ILE A 73 -1.14 -1.75 3.79
N THR A 74 -1.86 -1.11 2.86
CA THR A 74 -1.56 0.27 2.43
C THR A 74 -1.64 1.27 3.59
N LEU A 75 -2.67 1.17 4.43
CA LEU A 75 -2.83 2.02 5.61
C LEU A 75 -1.71 1.78 6.63
N ARG A 76 -1.39 0.51 6.93
CA ARG A 76 -0.30 0.15 7.84
C ARG A 76 1.05 0.63 7.31
N HIS A 77 1.33 0.42 6.03
CA HIS A 77 2.57 0.83 5.39
C HIS A 77 2.73 2.34 5.43
N ARG A 78 1.65 3.12 5.33
CA ARG A 78 1.72 4.57 5.52
C ARG A 78 2.19 4.96 6.92
N THR A 79 1.66 4.32 7.96
CA THR A 79 2.08 4.56 9.35
C THR A 79 3.55 4.20 9.57
N VAL A 80 3.98 3.08 8.99
CA VAL A 80 5.38 2.64 9.02
C VAL A 80 6.27 3.62 8.29
N GLU A 81 5.88 4.08 7.10
CA GLU A 81 6.59 5.07 6.29
C GLU A 81 6.82 6.37 7.06
N ILE A 82 5.80 6.88 7.76
CA ILE A 82 5.92 8.09 8.60
C ILE A 82 6.95 7.89 9.71
N THR A 83 6.95 6.72 10.35
CA THR A 83 7.92 6.40 11.41
C THR A 83 9.34 6.31 10.83
N LYS A 84 9.50 5.66 9.67
CA LYS A 84 10.79 5.54 8.98
C LYS A 84 11.34 6.90 8.57
N PHE A 85 10.51 7.78 8.01
CA PHE A 85 10.93 9.14 7.65
C PHE A 85 11.43 9.94 8.85
N LYS A 86 10.82 9.79 10.04
CA LYS A 86 11.35 10.43 11.26
C LYS A 86 12.76 9.95 11.61
N ILE A 87 13.05 8.66 11.42
CA ILE A 87 14.36 8.07 11.66
C ILE A 87 15.36 8.57 10.61
N ILE A 88 14.99 8.52 9.33
CA ILE A 88 15.80 9.02 8.20
C ILE A 88 16.18 10.48 8.42
N THR A 89 15.21 11.36 8.68
CA THR A 89 15.49 12.78 8.93
C THR A 89 16.36 13.01 10.17
N SER A 90 16.22 12.17 11.21
CA SER A 90 17.10 12.24 12.38
C SER A 90 18.55 11.86 12.05
N LEU A 91 18.75 10.83 11.22
CA LEU A 91 20.07 10.41 10.76
C LEU A 91 20.70 11.45 9.81
N GLU A 92 19.92 12.00 8.88
CA GLU A 92 20.36 13.06 7.97
C GLU A 92 20.79 14.32 8.74
N LYS A 93 20.08 14.67 9.82
CA LYS A 93 20.46 15.78 10.70
C LYS A 93 21.76 15.53 11.44
N GLN A 94 21.98 14.30 11.91
CA GLN A 94 23.23 13.91 12.58
C GLN A 94 24.43 13.92 11.61
N LEU A 95 24.19 13.61 10.34
CA LEU A 95 25.20 13.63 9.27
C LEU A 95 25.38 15.01 8.62
N GLY A 96 24.59 16.01 8.98
CA GLY A 96 24.66 17.37 8.40
C GLY A 96 24.17 17.45 6.94
N VAL A 97 23.39 16.47 6.46
CA VAL A 97 22.88 16.40 5.08
C VAL A 97 21.35 16.57 4.99
N ALA A 98 20.70 16.96 6.09
CA ALA A 98 19.25 17.13 6.14
C ALA A 98 18.77 18.28 5.24
N ASP A 99 17.76 18.00 4.42
CA ASP A 99 16.99 19.03 3.73
C ASP A 99 15.79 19.46 4.59
N GLU A 100 15.83 20.69 5.10
CA GLU A 100 14.75 21.24 5.93
C GLU A 100 13.44 21.49 5.14
N ASN A 101 13.51 21.53 3.81
CA ASN A 101 12.35 21.75 2.96
C ASN A 101 11.55 20.46 2.71
N LEU A 102 12.08 19.30 3.10
CA LEU A 102 11.50 18.00 2.81
C LEU A 102 10.35 17.70 3.77
N ALA A 103 9.12 17.92 3.29
CA ALA A 103 7.93 17.70 4.10
C ALA A 103 7.71 16.20 4.37
N PRO A 104 7.48 15.79 5.63
CA PRO A 104 7.24 14.40 5.94
C PRO A 104 5.93 13.89 5.31
N PRO A 105 5.85 12.59 5.02
CA PRO A 105 4.61 11.99 4.54
C PRO A 105 3.44 12.26 5.49
N LYS A 106 2.31 12.75 4.95
CA LYS A 106 1.07 12.96 5.72
C LYS A 106 0.35 11.65 6.00
N PRO A 107 -0.25 11.45 7.19
CA PRO A 107 -1.06 10.27 7.49
C PRO A 107 -2.26 10.17 6.53
N ILE A 108 -2.65 8.94 6.22
CA ILE A 108 -3.88 8.64 5.52
C ILE A 108 -4.70 7.68 6.38
N ASN A 109 -6.01 7.74 6.24
CA ASN A 109 -6.96 6.85 6.89
C ASN A 109 -7.90 6.25 5.85
N TRP A 110 -8.79 5.35 6.29
CA TRP A 110 -9.76 4.72 5.41
C TRP A 110 -10.60 5.75 4.62
N PHE A 111 -11.10 6.78 5.30
CA PHE A 111 -11.91 7.84 4.69
C PHE A 111 -11.16 8.73 3.67
N SER A 112 -9.82 8.63 3.62
CA SER A 112 -9.02 9.40 2.66
C SER A 112 -9.34 9.01 1.21
N ILE A 113 -9.89 7.83 0.97
CA ILE A 113 -10.38 7.35 -0.34
C ILE A 113 -11.22 8.44 -1.03
N PHE A 114 -12.10 9.10 -0.29
CA PHE A 114 -13.06 10.09 -0.81
C PHE A 114 -12.48 11.51 -1.02
N LEU A 115 -11.21 11.74 -0.68
CA LEU A 115 -10.57 13.06 -0.80
C LEU A 115 -9.98 13.32 -2.20
N PHE A 116 -10.82 13.34 -3.24
CA PHE A 116 -10.39 13.39 -4.65
C PHE A 116 -9.42 14.53 -5.01
N TRP A 117 -9.51 15.67 -4.30
CA TRP A 117 -8.64 16.84 -4.47
C TRP A 117 -7.19 16.62 -4.02
N LYS A 118 -6.94 15.58 -3.24
CA LYS A 118 -5.59 15.17 -2.83
C LYS A 118 -5.20 13.93 -3.61
N SER A 119 -3.97 13.93 -4.12
CA SER A 119 -3.38 12.78 -4.79
C SER A 119 -1.95 12.59 -4.31
N ASN A 120 -1.62 11.35 -3.97
CA ASN A 120 -0.27 10.85 -3.79
C ASN A 120 -0.30 9.34 -4.08
N THR A 121 0.88 8.73 -4.22
CA THR A 121 0.98 7.32 -4.59
C THR A 121 0.24 6.39 -3.64
N SER A 122 0.38 6.56 -2.32
CA SER A 122 -0.30 5.71 -1.34
C SER A 122 -1.82 5.84 -1.42
N LEU A 123 -2.32 7.06 -1.68
CA LEU A 123 -3.74 7.34 -1.81
C LEU A 123 -4.33 6.79 -3.12
N PHE A 124 -3.55 6.83 -4.20
CA PHE A 124 -3.91 6.17 -5.45
C PHE A 124 -4.06 4.65 -5.23
N ILE A 125 -3.08 4.00 -4.61
CA ILE A 125 -3.13 2.56 -4.35
C ILE A 125 -4.33 2.20 -3.46
N LEU A 126 -4.57 2.99 -2.41
CA LEU A 126 -5.72 2.85 -1.53
C LEU A 126 -7.05 2.88 -2.30
N ARG A 127 -7.21 3.85 -3.21
CA ARG A 127 -8.40 3.98 -4.07
C ARG A 127 -8.55 2.83 -5.04
N MET A 128 -7.45 2.36 -5.63
CA MET A 128 -7.51 1.25 -6.57
C MET A 128 -7.97 -0.05 -5.90
N HIS A 129 -7.46 -0.38 -4.71
CA HIS A 129 -7.98 -1.52 -3.96
C HIS A 129 -9.46 -1.35 -3.61
N PHE A 130 -9.89 -0.15 -3.22
CA PHE A 130 -11.31 0.13 -2.97
C PHE A 130 -12.18 -0.05 -4.22
N ILE A 131 -11.72 0.38 -5.40
CA ILE A 131 -12.42 0.16 -6.68
C ILE A 131 -12.53 -1.34 -6.98
N ILE A 132 -11.44 -2.10 -6.81
CA ILE A 132 -11.47 -3.55 -7.01
C ILE A 132 -12.42 -4.24 -6.01
N GLN A 133 -12.49 -3.73 -4.79
CA GLN A 133 -13.43 -4.22 -3.79
C GLN A 133 -14.90 -3.98 -4.20
N LEU A 134 -15.22 -2.78 -4.70
CA LEU A 134 -16.55 -2.48 -5.25
C LEU A 134 -16.86 -3.33 -6.49
N PHE A 135 -15.87 -3.56 -7.34
CA PHE A 135 -16.00 -4.45 -8.51
C PHE A 135 -16.37 -5.87 -8.06
N ALA A 136 -15.68 -6.43 -7.07
CA ALA A 136 -15.98 -7.76 -6.53
C ALA A 136 -17.40 -7.84 -5.95
N ILE A 137 -17.84 -6.82 -5.19
CA ILE A 137 -19.21 -6.74 -4.67
C ILE A 137 -20.22 -6.69 -5.81
N GLY A 138 -20.00 -5.83 -6.80
CA GLY A 138 -20.87 -5.69 -7.96
C GLY A 138 -21.01 -7.02 -8.71
N TYR A 139 -19.92 -7.76 -8.87
CA TYR A 139 -19.92 -9.08 -9.50
C TYR A 139 -20.78 -10.10 -8.72
N CYS A 140 -20.66 -10.14 -7.39
CA CYS A 140 -21.51 -10.98 -6.55
C CYS A 140 -23.00 -10.62 -6.71
N ILE A 141 -23.34 -9.33 -6.71
CA ILE A 141 -24.73 -8.87 -6.86
C ILE A 141 -25.28 -9.28 -8.23
N LEU A 142 -24.51 -9.06 -9.30
CA LEU A 142 -24.93 -9.40 -10.67
C LEU A 142 -25.19 -10.90 -10.85
N ARG A 143 -24.44 -11.78 -10.19
CA ARG A 143 -24.63 -13.23 -10.28
C ARG A 143 -25.68 -13.78 -9.31
N LEU A 144 -26.06 -13.03 -8.27
CA LEU A 144 -27.12 -13.39 -7.34
C LEU A 144 -28.52 -12.91 -7.77
N LEU A 145 -28.57 -11.85 -8.59
CA LEU A 145 -29.82 -11.39 -9.19
C LEU A 145 -30.11 -12.21 -10.46
N PRO A 146 -31.30 -12.84 -10.56
CA PRO A 146 -31.69 -13.65 -11.71
C PRO A 146 -31.89 -12.83 -12.99
#